data_AF-A0A3C0J1B5-F1
#
_entry.id   AF-A0A3C0J1B5-F1
#
_cell.length_a   1.000
_cell.length_b   1.000
_cell.length_c   1.000
_cell.angle_alpha   90.00
_cell.angle_beta   90.00
_cell.angle_gamma   90.00
#
_symmetry.space_group_name_H-M   'P 1'
#
loop_
_entity.id
_entity.type
_entity.pdbx_description
1 polymer ?
#
loop_
_entity_poly.entity_id
_entity_poly.type
_entity_poly.pdbx_seq_one_letter_code
_entity_poly.pdbx_strand_id
1 'polypeptide(L)'
;MRYTPMQACTGSYEEDTASHAAVDAFAGLAGMPVIICELHSMLAPTLCGFAGKAAYIMTDGAALPIALSRAVRQLKKLGLIDVAITTGHAFGGDMEAVNVHSALVAATAVAGCDCAVVAMGPGIVGTGTRYGFSGVEQGWIADAVNRMGGRPIIVPRLSRADPRLRHQVVSHHTLTVLRDICCTSVTCVLASDMDPGFQGSARARLADAICRGTHTLVSSTGCEGVERAISQGIELSTMGRGFEEEPEFFLTCAAAGNYARALARRQEK
;
A
#
# COMPACT_ATOMS: atom_id res chain seq x y z
N MET A 1 -11.01 -13.23 11.15
CA MET A 1 -11.99 -13.20 12.26
C MET A 1 -11.29 -13.66 13.53
N ARG A 2 -11.48 -13.00 14.69
CA ARG A 2 -10.72 -13.37 15.91
C ARG A 2 -11.13 -14.71 16.53
N TYR A 3 -12.33 -15.23 16.23
CA TYR A 3 -12.83 -16.50 16.75
C TYR A 3 -13.82 -17.18 15.79
N THR A 4 -13.35 -17.69 14.65
CA THR A 4 -14.16 -18.54 13.77
C THR A 4 -13.34 -19.73 13.28
N PRO A 5 -13.73 -20.98 13.59
CA PRO A 5 -12.98 -22.18 13.24
C PRO A 5 -13.26 -22.62 11.79
N MET A 6 -13.03 -21.71 10.84
CA MET A 6 -13.17 -22.01 9.41
C MET A 6 -11.78 -21.94 8.78
N GLN A 7 -11.33 -23.08 8.24
CA GLN A 7 -10.08 -23.19 7.49
C GLN A 7 -10.42 -23.50 6.03
N ALA A 8 -9.83 -22.76 5.11
CA ALA A 8 -9.89 -23.02 3.68
C ALA A 8 -8.51 -23.51 3.22
N CYS A 9 -8.47 -24.57 2.41
CA CYS A 9 -7.25 -25.01 1.74
C CYS A 9 -7.19 -24.31 0.38
N THR A 10 -6.37 -23.26 0.28
CA THR A 10 -6.22 -22.46 -0.96
C THR A 10 -4.97 -22.81 -1.75
N GLY A 11 -4.12 -23.70 -1.23
CA GLY A 11 -2.79 -23.97 -1.80
C GLY A 11 -1.82 -22.81 -1.56
N SER A 12 -0.64 -22.92 -2.16
CA SER A 12 0.39 -21.89 -2.13
C SER A 12 1.14 -21.88 -3.48
N TYR A 13 1.51 -20.70 -3.99
CA TYR A 13 2.24 -20.61 -5.26
C TYR A 13 3.64 -21.20 -5.15
N GLU A 14 4.20 -21.25 -3.92
CA GLU A 14 5.50 -21.84 -3.61
C GLU A 14 5.53 -23.35 -3.92
N GLU A 15 4.39 -24.03 -3.86
CA GLU A 15 4.26 -25.45 -4.18
C GLU A 15 4.03 -25.69 -5.69
N ASP A 16 3.82 -24.63 -6.48
CA ASP A 16 3.69 -24.74 -7.93
C ASP A 16 5.06 -24.93 -8.58
N THR A 17 5.27 -26.12 -9.15
CA THR A 17 6.50 -26.47 -9.87
C THR A 17 6.83 -25.53 -11.03
N ALA A 18 5.84 -24.83 -11.61
CA ALA A 18 6.08 -23.80 -12.64
C ALA A 18 6.82 -22.57 -12.08
N SER A 19 6.71 -22.30 -10.78
CA SER A 19 7.32 -21.13 -10.12
C SER A 19 8.73 -21.40 -9.58
N HIS A 20 9.11 -22.67 -9.36
CA HIS A 20 10.36 -23.03 -8.68
C HIS A 20 11.60 -22.40 -9.29
N ALA A 21 11.76 -22.46 -10.62
CA ALA A 21 12.96 -21.93 -11.28
C ALA A 21 13.11 -20.41 -11.09
N ALA A 22 11.99 -19.67 -11.09
CA ALA A 22 11.99 -18.23 -10.85
C ALA A 22 12.28 -17.90 -9.38
N VAL A 23 11.71 -18.68 -8.45
CA VAL A 23 11.96 -18.54 -7.01
C VAL A 23 13.42 -18.84 -6.66
N ASP A 24 13.98 -19.93 -7.17
CA ASP A 24 15.38 -20.33 -6.92
C ASP A 24 16.39 -19.31 -7.49
N ALA A 25 16.04 -18.66 -8.60
CA ALA A 25 16.87 -17.62 -9.21
C ALA A 25 16.72 -16.24 -8.54
N PHE A 26 15.81 -16.08 -7.57
CA PHE A 26 15.55 -14.79 -6.94
C PHE A 26 16.75 -14.31 -6.11
N ALA A 27 17.34 -13.18 -6.52
CA ALA A 27 18.48 -12.56 -5.85
C ALA A 27 18.13 -11.30 -5.05
N GLY A 28 16.86 -10.89 -5.07
CA GLY A 28 16.37 -9.64 -4.47
C GLY A 28 15.44 -8.87 -5.39
N LEU A 29 14.82 -7.82 -4.86
CA LEU A 29 13.84 -7.00 -5.58
C LEU A 29 14.48 -6.02 -6.59
N ALA A 30 15.81 -6.00 -6.70
CA ALA A 30 16.57 -5.13 -7.62
C ALA A 30 16.16 -3.64 -7.57
N GLY A 31 15.74 -3.16 -6.39
CA GLY A 31 15.26 -1.80 -6.16
C GLY A 31 13.79 -1.54 -6.50
N MET A 32 13.00 -2.57 -6.85
CA MET A 32 11.58 -2.43 -7.18
C MET A 32 10.86 -1.57 -6.11
N PRO A 33 10.10 -0.54 -6.51
CA PRO A 33 9.29 0.23 -5.58
C PRO A 33 8.16 -0.62 -5.00
N VAL A 34 7.98 -0.54 -3.69
CA VAL A 34 6.87 -1.18 -2.97
C VAL A 34 6.11 -0.13 -2.20
N ILE A 35 4.86 0.11 -2.58
CA ILE A 35 3.98 1.09 -1.94
C ILE A 35 3.18 0.40 -0.85
N ILE A 36 3.26 0.91 0.38
CA ILE A 36 2.72 0.26 1.57
C ILE A 36 1.64 1.15 2.16
N CYS A 37 0.40 0.68 2.10
CA CYS A 37 -0.79 1.43 2.45
C CYS A 37 -1.40 0.92 3.77
N GLU A 38 -1.92 1.83 4.58
CA GLU A 38 -2.62 1.48 5.83
C GLU A 38 -4.03 0.92 5.56
N LEU A 39 -4.71 1.44 4.55
CA LEU A 39 -6.13 1.17 4.29
C LEU A 39 -6.33 0.56 2.90
N HIS A 40 -7.31 -0.34 2.79
CA HIS A 40 -7.75 -0.87 1.50
C HIS A 40 -8.23 0.22 0.53
N SER A 41 -8.84 1.31 1.03
CA SER A 41 -9.29 2.44 0.20
C SER A 41 -8.15 3.24 -0.46
N MET A 42 -6.90 3.05 -0.03
CA MET A 42 -5.73 3.66 -0.67
C MET A 42 -5.33 2.94 -1.96
N LEU A 43 -5.77 1.70 -2.17
CA LEU A 43 -5.34 0.86 -3.30
C LEU A 43 -5.65 1.48 -4.66
N ALA A 44 -6.91 1.87 -4.87
CA ALA A 44 -7.39 2.41 -6.14
C ALA A 44 -6.65 3.70 -6.58
N PRO A 45 -6.61 4.79 -5.78
CA PRO A 45 -5.89 5.99 -6.18
C PRO A 45 -4.38 5.75 -6.36
N THR A 46 -3.77 4.87 -5.55
CA THR A 46 -2.35 4.52 -5.67
C THR A 46 -2.04 3.85 -7.00
N LEU A 47 -2.82 2.85 -7.40
CA LEU A 47 -2.62 2.16 -8.67
C LEU A 47 -2.94 3.06 -9.87
N CYS A 48 -3.92 3.96 -9.74
CA CYS A 48 -4.18 4.96 -10.79
C CYS A 48 -3.03 5.95 -10.96
N GLY A 49 -2.34 6.32 -9.88
CA GLY A 49 -1.13 7.13 -9.92
C GLY A 49 0.07 6.37 -10.52
N PHE A 50 0.19 5.07 -10.24
CA PHE A 50 1.27 4.24 -10.78
C PHE A 50 1.08 3.90 -12.27
N ALA A 51 -0.12 3.46 -12.67
CA ALA A 51 -0.50 3.20 -14.07
C ALA A 51 0.56 2.43 -14.89
N GLY A 52 1.05 1.32 -14.35
CA GLY A 52 2.01 0.39 -14.96
C GLY A 52 1.77 -1.03 -14.47
N LYS A 53 2.69 -1.96 -14.77
CA LYS A 53 2.52 -3.37 -14.40
C LYS A 53 2.68 -3.58 -12.89
N ALA A 54 1.60 -3.86 -12.19
CA ALA A 54 1.57 -3.83 -10.73
C ALA A 54 0.95 -5.08 -10.09
N ALA A 55 1.58 -5.53 -9.01
CA ALA A 55 1.00 -6.50 -8.10
C ALA A 55 0.24 -5.79 -6.98
N TYR A 56 -0.92 -6.32 -6.61
CA TYR A 56 -1.57 -6.02 -5.33
C TYR A 56 -1.30 -7.15 -4.36
N ILE A 57 -0.56 -6.89 -3.29
CA ILE A 57 -0.32 -7.86 -2.21
C ILE A 57 -1.29 -7.56 -1.07
N MET A 58 -2.29 -8.43 -0.90
CA MET A 58 -3.30 -8.32 0.14
C MET A 58 -2.86 -9.05 1.41
N THR A 59 -2.60 -8.31 2.49
CA THR A 59 -2.29 -8.88 3.80
C THR A 59 -3.54 -9.32 4.56
N ASP A 60 -3.34 -10.13 5.59
CA ASP A 60 -4.35 -10.61 6.52
C ASP A 60 -4.65 -9.65 7.68
N GLY A 61 -4.16 -8.40 7.60
CA GLY A 61 -4.46 -7.35 8.58
C GLY A 61 -5.97 -7.06 8.71
N ALA A 62 -6.77 -7.47 7.72
CA ALA A 62 -8.22 -7.41 7.72
C ALA A 62 -8.85 -8.78 7.46
N ALA A 63 -10.10 -8.96 7.90
CA ALA A 63 -10.71 -10.28 7.99
C ALA A 63 -11.51 -10.73 6.74
N LEU A 64 -11.76 -9.85 5.77
CA LEU A 64 -12.64 -10.15 4.64
C LEU A 64 -11.85 -10.69 3.44
N PRO A 65 -12.35 -11.73 2.75
CA PRO A 65 -11.71 -12.27 1.56
C PRO A 65 -11.74 -11.28 0.40
N ILE A 66 -10.76 -11.41 -0.50
CA ILE A 66 -10.58 -10.49 -1.62
C ILE A 66 -11.79 -10.50 -2.57
N ALA A 67 -12.52 -11.61 -2.66
CA ALA A 67 -13.73 -11.76 -3.47
C ALA A 67 -14.85 -10.75 -3.12
N LEU A 68 -14.85 -10.22 -1.88
CA LEU A 68 -15.79 -9.18 -1.47
C LEU A 68 -15.38 -7.77 -1.92
N SER A 69 -14.14 -7.57 -2.37
CA SER A 69 -13.68 -6.26 -2.84
C SER A 69 -14.18 -5.98 -4.27
N ARG A 70 -15.15 -5.08 -4.37
CA ARG A 70 -15.56 -4.51 -5.67
C ARG A 70 -14.41 -3.73 -6.33
N ALA A 71 -13.60 -3.05 -5.53
CA ALA A 71 -12.47 -2.26 -6.01
C ALA A 71 -11.44 -3.14 -6.71
N VAL A 72 -11.00 -4.23 -6.08
CA VAL A 72 -10.02 -5.16 -6.70
C VAL A 72 -10.57 -5.73 -8.01
N ARG A 73 -11.84 -6.18 -8.02
CA ARG A 73 -12.47 -6.69 -9.25
C ARG A 73 -12.49 -5.65 -10.37
N GLN A 74 -12.80 -4.40 -10.05
CA GLN A 74 -12.81 -3.31 -11.04
C GLN A 74 -11.39 -2.98 -11.53
N LEU A 75 -10.41 -2.86 -10.63
CA LEU A 75 -9.02 -2.54 -10.96
C LEU A 75 -8.39 -3.62 -11.83
N LYS A 76 -8.66 -4.90 -11.57
CA LYS A 76 -8.26 -6.01 -12.45
C LYS A 76 -8.89 -5.92 -13.83
N LYS A 77 -10.21 -5.64 -13.91
CA LYS A 77 -10.91 -5.46 -15.19
C LYS A 77 -10.33 -4.31 -16.02
N LEU A 78 -9.84 -3.27 -15.37
CA LEU A 78 -9.21 -2.11 -16.01
C LEU A 78 -7.71 -2.31 -16.30
N GLY A 79 -7.13 -3.46 -15.95
CA GLY A 79 -5.69 -3.73 -16.15
C GLY A 79 -4.78 -2.88 -15.26
N LEU A 80 -5.28 -2.39 -14.13
CA LEU A 80 -4.48 -1.67 -13.13
C LEU A 80 -3.90 -2.58 -12.04
N ILE A 81 -4.32 -3.85 -12.03
CA ILE A 81 -3.73 -4.94 -11.23
C ILE A 81 -3.48 -6.09 -12.20
N ASP A 82 -2.22 -6.46 -12.38
CA ASP A 82 -1.81 -7.59 -13.21
C ASP A 82 -1.94 -8.90 -12.45
N VAL A 83 -1.59 -8.88 -11.16
CA VAL A 83 -1.72 -10.02 -10.25
C VAL A 83 -2.15 -9.54 -8.87
N ALA A 84 -3.17 -10.18 -8.30
CA ALA A 84 -3.53 -10.02 -6.90
C ALA A 84 -2.97 -11.21 -6.11
N ILE A 85 -2.07 -10.95 -5.17
CA ILE A 85 -1.40 -11.97 -4.35
C ILE A 85 -1.93 -11.84 -2.93
N THR A 86 -2.53 -12.88 -2.38
CA THR A 86 -2.94 -12.91 -0.97
C THR A 86 -1.85 -13.53 -0.13
N THR A 87 -1.71 -13.05 1.12
CA THR A 87 -0.62 -13.52 1.99
C THR A 87 -0.98 -13.65 3.46
N GLY A 88 -0.27 -14.54 4.17
CA GLY A 88 -0.61 -14.92 5.54
C GLY A 88 -1.91 -15.71 5.57
N HIS A 89 -2.92 -15.19 6.27
CA HIS A 89 -4.26 -15.79 6.31
C HIS A 89 -5.28 -15.10 5.39
N ALA A 90 -4.86 -14.15 4.56
CA ALA A 90 -5.68 -13.62 3.49
C ALA A 90 -5.79 -14.67 2.39
N PHE A 91 -6.89 -14.65 1.63
CA PHE A 91 -7.14 -15.65 0.60
C PHE A 91 -8.07 -15.17 -0.52
N GLY A 92 -8.04 -15.91 -1.62
CA GLY A 92 -8.81 -15.73 -2.84
C GLY A 92 -8.09 -14.94 -3.92
N GLY A 93 -6.77 -14.72 -3.79
CA GLY A 93 -5.94 -14.06 -4.80
C GLY A 93 -5.77 -14.89 -6.07
N ASP A 94 -5.10 -14.33 -7.07
CA ASP A 94 -4.58 -15.08 -8.21
C ASP A 94 -3.45 -16.03 -7.80
N MET A 95 -2.70 -15.63 -6.77
CA MET A 95 -1.67 -16.43 -6.10
C MET A 95 -1.83 -16.32 -4.59
N GLU A 96 -1.53 -17.41 -3.90
CA GLU A 96 -1.54 -17.50 -2.44
C GLU A 96 -0.10 -17.65 -1.96
N ALA A 97 0.39 -16.73 -1.15
CA ALA A 97 1.76 -16.73 -0.65
C ALA A 97 1.79 -16.90 0.87
N VAL A 98 2.70 -17.72 1.39
CA VAL A 98 2.77 -18.03 2.82
C VAL A 98 2.99 -16.76 3.68
N ASN A 99 3.78 -15.81 3.20
CA ASN A 99 4.06 -14.56 3.91
C ASN A 99 4.47 -13.44 2.94
N VAL A 100 4.58 -12.19 3.44
CA VAL A 100 4.88 -11.01 2.61
C VAL A 100 6.20 -11.13 1.85
N HIS A 101 7.24 -11.75 2.42
CA HIS A 101 8.50 -11.94 1.69
C HIS A 101 8.26 -12.81 0.45
N SER A 102 7.53 -13.90 0.62
CA SER A 102 7.16 -14.77 -0.49
C SER A 102 6.27 -14.06 -1.51
N ALA A 103 5.28 -13.27 -1.05
CA ALA A 103 4.45 -12.48 -1.95
C ALA A 103 5.25 -11.46 -2.78
N LEU A 104 6.31 -10.87 -2.19
CA LEU A 104 7.23 -9.98 -2.90
C LEU A 104 8.04 -10.74 -3.97
N VAL A 105 8.50 -11.96 -3.67
CA VAL A 105 9.14 -12.84 -4.67
C VAL A 105 8.18 -13.15 -5.82
N ALA A 106 6.94 -13.53 -5.53
CA ALA A 106 5.92 -13.79 -6.55
C ALA A 106 5.68 -12.55 -7.44
N ALA A 107 5.54 -11.36 -6.83
CA ALA A 107 5.33 -10.12 -7.57
C ALA A 107 6.45 -9.83 -8.58
N THR A 108 7.71 -10.05 -8.19
CA THR A 108 8.87 -9.77 -9.07
C THR A 108 9.25 -10.94 -9.96
N ALA A 109 9.57 -12.09 -9.38
CA ALA A 109 10.21 -13.20 -10.10
C ALA A 109 9.22 -14.00 -10.94
N VAL A 110 7.98 -14.15 -10.46
CA VAL A 110 6.95 -14.96 -11.14
C VAL A 110 6.08 -14.07 -12.04
N ALA A 111 5.53 -12.99 -11.50
CA ALA A 111 4.63 -12.11 -12.24
C ALA A 111 5.36 -11.04 -13.06
N GLY A 112 6.62 -10.72 -12.74
CA GLY A 112 7.41 -9.72 -13.45
C GLY A 112 6.80 -8.32 -13.37
N CYS A 113 6.24 -7.93 -12.22
CA CYS A 113 5.69 -6.59 -12.01
C CYS A 113 6.78 -5.55 -11.76
N ASP A 114 6.51 -4.31 -12.17
CA ASP A 114 7.41 -3.16 -11.99
C ASP A 114 7.22 -2.48 -10.63
N CYS A 115 6.13 -2.79 -9.94
CA CYS A 115 5.79 -2.29 -8.61
C CYS A 115 4.88 -3.28 -7.88
N ALA A 116 4.94 -3.26 -6.55
CA ALA A 116 3.93 -3.89 -5.70
C ALA A 116 3.24 -2.86 -4.81
N VAL A 117 1.92 -2.97 -4.65
CA VAL A 117 1.14 -2.24 -3.65
C VAL A 117 0.74 -3.22 -2.56
N VAL A 118 1.25 -3.04 -1.35
CA VAL A 118 0.92 -3.87 -0.19
C VAL A 118 -0.11 -3.12 0.66
N ALA A 119 -1.26 -3.75 0.88
CA ALA A 119 -2.29 -3.23 1.78
C ALA A 119 -3.15 -4.38 2.31
N MET A 120 -3.76 -4.21 3.46
CA MET A 120 -4.77 -5.16 3.92
C MET A 120 -6.03 -5.16 3.04
N GLY A 121 -6.78 -6.25 3.13
CA GLY A 121 -8.11 -6.35 2.56
C GLY A 121 -9.17 -5.45 3.23
N PRO A 122 -10.45 -5.55 2.81
CA PRO A 122 -11.53 -4.82 3.46
C PRO A 122 -11.74 -5.25 4.93
N GLY A 123 -12.14 -4.31 5.78
CA GLY A 123 -12.49 -4.59 7.19
C GLY A 123 -11.36 -4.39 8.19
N ILE A 124 -10.65 -3.26 8.09
CA ILE A 124 -9.62 -2.86 9.05
C ILE A 124 -10.14 -2.84 10.50
N VAL A 125 -9.31 -3.28 11.44
CA VAL A 125 -9.55 -3.11 12.88
C VAL A 125 -8.65 -2.02 13.42
N GLY A 126 -9.23 -1.11 14.20
CA GLY A 126 -8.50 -0.05 14.88
C GLY A 126 -9.20 0.33 16.18
N THR A 127 -8.40 0.60 17.20
CA THR A 127 -8.85 1.04 18.53
C THR A 127 -8.35 2.46 18.78
N GLY A 128 -8.58 2.99 19.99
CA GLY A 128 -8.01 4.26 20.41
C GLY A 128 -6.58 4.16 20.96
N THR A 129 -6.00 2.95 21.05
CA THR A 129 -4.68 2.75 21.67
C THR A 129 -3.56 2.87 20.65
N ARG A 130 -2.36 3.25 21.12
CA ARG A 130 -1.20 3.61 20.27
C ARG A 130 -0.84 2.56 19.22
N TYR A 131 -0.91 1.26 19.57
CA TYR A 131 -0.53 0.14 18.68
C TYR A 131 -1.73 -0.71 18.25
N GLY A 132 -2.94 -0.40 18.72
CA GLY A 132 -4.10 -1.23 18.52
C GLY A 132 -4.79 -0.99 17.18
N PHE A 133 -4.07 -1.09 16.06
CA PHE A 133 -4.61 -0.95 14.70
C PHE A 133 -3.87 -1.88 13.74
N SER A 134 -4.60 -2.49 12.78
CA SER A 134 -4.01 -3.48 11.86
C SER A 134 -2.93 -2.88 10.95
N GLY A 135 -3.08 -1.61 10.57
CA GLY A 135 -2.15 -0.90 9.68
C GLY A 135 -0.76 -0.66 10.28
N VAL A 136 -0.53 -1.08 11.53
CA VAL A 136 0.80 -1.09 12.15
C VAL A 136 1.78 -1.95 11.34
N GLU A 137 1.26 -2.90 10.55
CA GLU A 137 2.04 -3.75 9.66
C GLU A 137 2.88 -3.00 8.61
N GLN A 138 2.53 -1.75 8.28
CA GLN A 138 3.30 -0.94 7.34
C GLN A 138 4.79 -0.89 7.70
N GLY A 139 5.12 -0.87 9.00
CA GLY A 139 6.50 -0.75 9.46
C GLY A 139 7.35 -1.98 9.16
N TRP A 140 6.94 -3.17 9.61
CA TRP A 140 7.71 -4.39 9.38
C TRP A 140 7.69 -4.83 7.90
N ILE A 141 6.63 -4.49 7.16
CA ILE A 141 6.59 -4.69 5.70
C ILE A 141 7.65 -3.82 5.03
N ALA A 142 7.81 -2.56 5.46
CA ALA A 142 8.86 -1.70 4.93
C ALA A 142 10.26 -2.24 5.23
N ASP A 143 10.46 -2.78 6.42
CA ASP A 143 11.72 -3.43 6.81
C ASP A 143 12.03 -4.66 5.93
N ALA A 144 11.02 -5.50 5.64
CA ALA A 144 11.15 -6.64 4.74
C ALA A 144 11.56 -6.19 3.32
N VAL A 145 10.89 -5.17 2.77
CA VAL A 145 11.21 -4.60 1.46
C VAL A 145 12.66 -4.11 1.41
N ASN A 146 13.10 -3.36 2.42
CA ASN A 146 14.49 -2.90 2.51
C ASN A 146 15.48 -4.07 2.57
N ARG A 147 15.17 -5.12 3.36
CA ARG A 147 16.05 -6.29 3.48
C ARG A 147 16.15 -7.12 2.22
N MET A 148 15.10 -7.11 1.40
CA MET A 148 15.09 -7.78 0.09
C MET A 148 15.62 -6.89 -1.03
N GLY A 149 16.17 -5.71 -0.72
CA GLY A 149 16.77 -4.80 -1.70
C GLY A 149 15.76 -4.04 -2.56
N GLY A 150 14.51 -3.88 -2.09
CA GLY A 150 13.49 -3.04 -2.71
C GLY A 150 13.52 -1.61 -2.20
N ARG A 151 12.50 -0.82 -2.58
CA ARG A 151 12.37 0.59 -2.14
C ARG A 151 11.01 0.82 -1.48
N PRO A 152 10.93 0.85 -0.14
CA PRO A 152 9.66 1.02 0.55
C PRO A 152 9.16 2.46 0.49
N ILE A 153 7.90 2.60 0.10
CA ILE A 153 7.17 3.86 0.01
C ILE A 153 5.97 3.75 0.96
N ILE A 154 6.00 4.49 2.07
CA ILE A 154 4.86 4.60 2.98
C ILE A 154 3.94 5.72 2.50
N VAL A 155 2.66 5.38 2.36
CA VAL A 155 1.59 6.36 2.13
C VAL A 155 1.05 6.81 3.49
N PRO A 156 1.21 8.09 3.88
CA PRO A 156 0.65 8.57 5.12
C PRO A 156 -0.87 8.64 5.02
N ARG A 157 -1.56 8.26 6.09
CA ARG A 157 -3.01 8.42 6.20
C ARG A 157 -3.31 9.86 6.59
N LEU A 158 -3.75 10.64 5.61
CA LEU A 158 -4.22 12.02 5.80
C LEU A 158 -5.74 12.06 5.94
N SER A 159 -6.26 13.04 6.65
CA SER A 159 -7.70 13.30 6.65
C SER A 159 -8.01 14.73 7.08
N ARG A 160 -8.97 15.36 6.39
CA ARG A 160 -9.60 16.62 6.81
C ARG A 160 -10.75 16.37 7.76
N ALA A 161 -11.59 15.41 7.40
CA ALA A 161 -12.95 15.28 7.91
C ALA A 161 -13.12 14.15 8.95
N ASP A 162 -12.04 13.48 9.38
CA ASP A 162 -12.15 12.49 10.45
C ASP A 162 -12.64 13.20 11.74
N PRO A 163 -13.75 12.74 12.34
CA PRO A 163 -14.29 13.35 13.56
C PRO A 163 -13.37 13.15 14.77
N ARG A 164 -12.40 12.23 14.69
CA ARG A 164 -11.46 11.94 15.78
C ARG A 164 -10.21 12.79 15.57
N LEU A 165 -9.95 13.71 16.50
CA LEU A 165 -8.80 14.63 16.46
C LEU A 165 -7.45 13.93 16.18
N ARG A 166 -7.25 12.71 16.69
CA ARG A 166 -6.03 11.92 16.46
C ARG A 166 -5.81 11.47 15.01
N HIS A 167 -6.81 11.63 14.13
CA HIS A 167 -6.74 11.28 12.72
C HIS A 167 -6.75 12.50 11.77
N GLN A 168 -7.05 13.70 12.28
CA GLN A 168 -7.05 14.92 11.48
C GLN A 168 -5.63 15.28 11.03
N VAL A 169 -5.50 15.88 9.85
CA VAL A 169 -4.24 16.20 9.15
C VAL A 169 -3.38 14.98 8.85
N VAL A 170 -2.73 14.41 9.87
CA VAL A 170 -1.94 13.17 9.80
C VAL A 170 -2.43 12.23 10.89
N SER A 171 -2.76 11.01 10.50
CA SER A 171 -3.18 9.97 11.44
C SER A 171 -2.09 9.64 12.45
N HIS A 172 -2.46 9.48 13.72
CA HIS A 172 -1.55 8.94 14.72
C HIS A 172 -0.99 7.57 14.34
N HIS A 173 -1.72 6.78 13.53
CA HIS A 173 -1.23 5.50 12.99
C HIS A 173 0.05 5.69 12.19
N THR A 174 0.04 6.62 11.23
CA THR A 174 1.22 6.98 10.44
C THR A 174 2.37 7.46 11.31
N LEU A 175 2.08 8.30 12.32
CA LEU A 175 3.11 8.79 13.24
C LEU A 175 3.70 7.64 14.08
N THR A 176 2.88 6.73 14.58
CA THR A 176 3.33 5.54 15.32
C THR A 176 4.19 4.65 14.42
N VAL A 177 3.76 4.36 13.18
CA VAL A 177 4.52 3.50 12.26
C VAL A 177 5.92 4.07 12.02
N LEU A 178 6.00 5.33 11.61
CA LEU A 178 7.28 5.99 11.29
C LEU A 178 8.17 6.16 12.51
N ARG A 179 7.61 6.52 13.67
CA ARG A 179 8.41 6.82 14.86
C ARG A 179 8.82 5.56 15.63
N ASP A 180 7.93 4.58 15.73
CA ASP A 180 8.02 3.51 16.73
C ASP A 180 8.19 2.11 16.12
N ILE A 181 7.81 1.90 14.85
CA ILE A 181 7.71 0.56 14.26
C ILE A 181 8.76 0.31 13.19
N CYS A 182 8.95 1.24 12.25
CA CYS A 182 9.98 1.10 11.21
C CYS A 182 11.37 0.98 11.85
N CYS A 183 12.07 -0.12 11.58
CA CYS A 183 13.46 -0.29 12.02
C CYS A 183 14.45 0.29 11.00
N THR A 184 14.02 0.45 9.75
CA THR A 184 14.84 0.93 8.63
C THR A 184 14.24 2.18 7.99
N SER A 185 15.07 2.96 7.29
CA SER A 185 14.63 4.19 6.63
C SER A 185 13.66 3.91 5.48
N VAL A 186 12.58 4.70 5.40
CA VAL A 186 11.59 4.62 4.33
C VAL A 186 11.47 5.94 3.58
N THR A 187 10.83 5.88 2.41
CA THR A 187 10.32 7.09 1.75
C THR A 187 8.85 7.31 2.13
N CYS A 188 8.51 8.47 2.66
CA CYS A 188 7.13 8.92 2.88
C CYS A 188 6.77 9.96 1.81
N VAL A 189 5.64 9.79 1.13
CA VAL A 189 5.23 10.66 0.01
C VAL A 189 4.06 11.54 0.41
N LEU A 190 4.12 12.81 0.04
CA LEU A 190 3.00 13.75 0.09
C LEU A 190 2.67 14.26 -1.32
N ALA A 191 1.40 14.54 -1.59
CA ALA A 191 1.04 15.24 -2.83
C ALA A 191 1.66 16.66 -2.86
N SER A 192 2.26 17.04 -3.99
CA SER A 192 2.77 18.41 -4.19
C SER A 192 1.67 19.41 -4.55
N ASP A 193 0.55 18.90 -5.05
CA ASP A 193 -0.60 19.59 -5.63
C ASP A 193 -1.85 19.55 -4.74
N MET A 194 -1.69 19.19 -3.47
CA MET A 194 -2.74 19.39 -2.45
C MET A 194 -2.81 20.85 -1.99
N ASP A 195 -3.83 21.18 -1.17
CA ASP A 195 -3.93 22.48 -0.51
C ASP A 195 -2.62 22.85 0.22
N PRO A 196 -2.02 24.02 -0.06
CA PRO A 196 -0.73 24.40 0.52
C PRO A 196 -0.74 24.50 2.05
N GLY A 197 -1.85 24.97 2.65
CA GLY A 197 -1.97 25.10 4.10
C GLY A 197 -2.05 23.74 4.80
N PHE A 198 -2.81 22.81 4.21
CA PHE A 198 -2.87 21.43 4.65
C PHE A 198 -1.51 20.73 4.48
N GLN A 199 -0.84 20.95 3.35
CA GLN A 199 0.49 20.39 3.09
C GLN A 199 1.51 20.86 4.15
N GLY A 200 1.53 22.15 4.47
CA GLY A 200 2.39 22.71 5.52
C GLY A 200 2.11 22.07 6.87
N SER A 201 0.83 21.90 7.22
CA SER A 201 0.39 21.24 8.45
C SER A 201 0.81 19.77 8.51
N ALA A 202 0.66 19.04 7.40
CA ALA A 202 1.06 17.64 7.30
C ALA A 202 2.58 17.46 7.44
N ARG A 203 3.37 18.30 6.76
CA ARG A 203 4.84 18.32 6.89
C ARG A 203 5.27 18.59 8.33
N ALA A 204 4.69 19.61 8.96
CA ALA A 204 5.00 19.95 10.35
C ALA A 204 4.70 18.78 11.31
N ARG A 205 3.57 18.09 11.13
CA ARG A 205 3.22 16.93 11.95
C ARG A 205 4.09 15.70 11.71
N LEU A 206 4.60 15.51 10.50
CA LEU A 206 5.49 14.40 10.15
C LEU A 206 6.94 14.64 10.56
N ALA A 207 7.37 15.91 10.74
CA ALA A 207 8.78 16.28 10.88
C ALA A 207 9.55 15.49 11.96
N ASP A 208 9.00 15.38 13.17
CA ASP A 208 9.65 14.63 14.27
C ASP A 208 9.79 13.14 13.94
N ALA A 209 8.73 12.50 13.44
CA ALA A 209 8.75 11.08 13.08
C ALA A 209 9.73 10.80 11.92
N ILE A 210 9.76 11.68 10.91
CA ILE A 210 10.69 11.60 9.78
C ILE A 210 12.14 11.72 10.26
N CYS A 211 12.44 12.69 11.13
CA CYS A 211 13.77 12.92 11.66
C CYS A 211 14.25 11.75 12.51
N ARG A 212 13.42 11.25 13.44
CA ARG A 212 13.76 10.14 14.35
C ARG A 212 14.03 8.83 13.61
N GLY A 213 13.22 8.52 12.60
CA GLY A 213 13.37 7.31 11.80
C GLY A 213 14.40 7.42 10.67
N THR A 214 15.09 8.58 10.54
CA THR A 214 15.98 8.86 9.40
C THR A 214 15.29 8.62 8.05
N HIS A 215 14.00 8.93 7.98
CA HIS A 215 13.16 8.73 6.81
C HIS A 215 13.33 9.87 5.82
N THR A 216 12.95 9.63 4.57
CA THR A 216 12.92 10.67 3.54
C THR A 216 11.49 11.09 3.28
N LEU A 217 11.19 12.38 3.40
CA LEU A 217 9.91 12.95 2.99
C LEU A 217 10.04 13.55 1.58
N VAL A 218 9.31 13.00 0.62
CA VAL A 218 9.31 13.47 -0.78
C VAL A 218 7.94 13.98 -1.20
N SER A 219 7.88 14.64 -2.36
CA SER A 219 6.62 15.10 -2.93
C SER A 219 6.52 14.76 -4.41
N SER A 220 5.31 14.49 -4.85
CA SER A 220 4.95 14.14 -6.23
C SER A 220 3.53 14.60 -6.53
N THR A 221 3.16 14.76 -7.79
CA THR A 221 1.79 15.14 -8.16
C THR A 221 0.84 13.96 -8.08
N GLY A 222 -0.38 14.19 -7.59
CA GLY A 222 -1.43 13.20 -7.47
C GLY A 222 -2.60 13.39 -8.45
N CYS A 223 -2.78 14.58 -9.02
CA CYS A 223 -3.92 14.95 -9.86
C CYS A 223 -4.16 13.96 -11.01
N GLU A 224 -3.14 13.60 -11.79
CA GLU A 224 -3.26 12.66 -12.92
C GLU A 224 -3.86 11.31 -12.49
N GLY A 225 -3.46 10.80 -11.32
CA GLY A 225 -3.97 9.53 -10.81
C GLY A 225 -5.42 9.64 -10.35
N VAL A 226 -5.80 10.76 -9.73
CA VAL A 226 -7.19 11.03 -9.34
C VAL A 226 -8.08 11.20 -10.58
N GLU A 227 -7.65 11.98 -11.56
CA GLU A 227 -8.36 12.17 -12.84
C GLU A 227 -8.54 10.86 -13.61
N ARG A 228 -7.53 10.00 -13.61
CA ARG A 228 -7.63 8.64 -14.16
C ARG A 228 -8.70 7.83 -13.44
N ALA A 229 -8.72 7.85 -12.11
CA ALA A 229 -9.73 7.12 -11.34
C ALA A 229 -11.15 7.58 -11.71
N ILE A 230 -11.38 8.90 -11.75
CA ILE A 230 -12.66 9.49 -12.10
C ILE A 230 -13.07 9.14 -13.53
N SER A 231 -12.17 9.33 -14.51
CA SER A 231 -12.47 9.06 -15.93
C SER A 231 -12.75 7.59 -16.24
N GLN A 232 -12.20 6.66 -15.44
CA GLN A 232 -12.46 5.22 -15.57
C GLN A 232 -13.63 4.73 -14.70
N GLY A 233 -14.35 5.64 -14.03
CA GLY A 233 -15.49 5.32 -13.17
C GLY A 233 -15.11 4.52 -11.92
N ILE A 234 -13.87 4.65 -11.44
CA ILE A 234 -13.40 4.03 -10.20
C ILE A 234 -13.90 4.86 -9.03
N GLU A 235 -14.62 4.22 -8.11
CA GLU A 235 -15.14 4.87 -6.91
C GLU A 235 -14.00 5.25 -5.96
N LEU A 236 -13.89 6.55 -5.67
CA LEU A 236 -12.99 7.08 -4.64
C LEU A 236 -13.78 7.33 -3.36
N SER A 237 -13.70 6.39 -2.42
CA SER A 237 -14.37 6.49 -1.11
C SER A 237 -13.48 5.94 0.01
N THR A 238 -13.43 6.67 1.12
CA THR A 238 -12.70 6.28 2.32
C THR A 238 -13.56 6.56 3.55
N MET A 239 -13.87 5.53 4.34
CA MET A 239 -14.70 5.66 5.54
C MET A 239 -16.05 6.38 5.28
N GLY A 240 -16.64 6.16 4.10
CA GLY A 240 -17.90 6.78 3.68
C GLY A 240 -17.78 8.19 3.11
N ARG A 241 -16.57 8.71 2.92
CA ARG A 241 -16.29 10.06 2.40
C ARG A 241 -15.63 10.02 1.04
N GLY A 242 -16.08 10.89 0.15
CA GLY A 242 -15.61 10.99 -1.23
C GLY A 242 -14.39 11.90 -1.41
N PHE A 243 -13.98 12.06 -2.68
CA PHE A 243 -12.86 12.93 -3.05
C PHE A 243 -13.04 14.38 -2.58
N GLU A 244 -14.23 14.96 -2.73
CA GLU A 244 -14.52 16.35 -2.34
C GLU A 244 -14.33 16.59 -0.83
N GLU A 245 -14.56 15.56 -0.02
CA GLU A 245 -14.45 15.63 1.44
C GLU A 245 -13.02 15.34 1.94
N GLU A 246 -12.29 14.48 1.24
CA GLU A 246 -10.96 13.99 1.63
C GLU A 246 -9.92 14.12 0.49
N PRO A 247 -9.74 15.29 -0.16
CA PRO A 247 -8.93 15.41 -1.36
C PRO A 247 -7.47 15.01 -1.13
N GLU A 248 -6.87 15.38 0.01
CA GLU A 248 -5.46 15.06 0.32
C GLU A 248 -5.21 13.57 0.53
N PHE A 249 -6.21 12.84 1.00
CA PHE A 249 -6.13 11.40 1.12
C PHE A 249 -5.89 10.78 -0.25
N PHE A 250 -6.75 11.10 -1.22
CA PHE A 250 -6.69 10.53 -2.56
C PHE A 250 -5.50 11.07 -3.37
N LEU A 251 -5.24 12.38 -3.32
CA LEU A 251 -4.09 12.99 -3.98
C LEU A 251 -2.78 12.40 -3.47
N THR A 252 -2.64 12.18 -2.16
CA THR A 252 -1.40 11.62 -1.60
C THR A 252 -1.20 10.15 -1.96
N CYS A 253 -2.28 9.36 -2.01
CA CYS A 253 -2.21 7.99 -2.52
C CYS A 253 -1.76 7.97 -4.00
N ALA A 254 -2.39 8.77 -4.85
CA ALA A 254 -2.01 8.89 -6.26
C ALA A 254 -0.57 9.41 -6.45
N ALA A 255 -0.14 10.35 -5.63
CA ALA A 255 1.23 10.86 -5.63
C ALA A 255 2.27 9.78 -5.30
N ALA A 256 1.96 8.87 -4.37
CA ALA A 256 2.82 7.73 -4.06
C ALA A 256 2.95 6.77 -5.26
N GLY A 257 1.84 6.51 -5.95
CA GLY A 257 1.83 5.77 -7.21
C GLY A 257 2.69 6.42 -8.29
N ASN A 258 2.51 7.72 -8.51
CA ASN A 258 3.27 8.47 -9.51
C ASN A 258 4.77 8.51 -9.16
N TYR A 259 5.12 8.66 -7.89
CA TYR A 259 6.50 8.59 -7.42
C TYR A 259 7.12 7.21 -7.70
N ALA A 260 6.42 6.12 -7.37
CA ALA A 260 6.87 4.75 -7.69
C ALA A 260 7.08 4.54 -9.20
N ARG A 261 6.17 5.06 -10.04
CA ARG A 261 6.29 5.03 -11.51
C ARG A 261 7.60 5.69 -11.97
N ALA A 262 7.95 6.82 -11.39
CA ALA A 262 9.20 7.51 -11.70
C ALA A 262 10.45 6.74 -11.24
N LEU A 263 10.35 5.92 -10.19
CA LEU A 263 11.44 5.05 -9.74
C LEU A 263 11.64 3.84 -10.64
N ALA A 264 10.55 3.15 -11.01
CA ALA A 264 10.59 1.98 -11.89
C ALA A 264 11.23 2.32 -13.26
N ARG A 265 10.82 3.43 -13.88
CA ARG A 265 11.39 3.89 -15.16
C ARG A 265 12.88 4.24 -15.14
N ARG A 266 13.46 4.48 -13.95
CA ARG A 266 14.91 4.73 -13.81
C ARG A 266 15.73 3.45 -13.78
N GLN A 267 15.11 2.30 -13.59
CA GLN A 267 15.77 0.99 -13.57
C GLN A 267 15.88 0.38 -14.97
N GLU A 268 14.99 0.79 -15.88
CA GLU A 268 15.02 0.39 -17.30
C GLU A 268 16.14 1.08 -18.12
N LYS A 269 16.76 2.13 -17.56
CA LYS A 269 17.83 2.92 -18.19
C LYS A 269 19.19 2.63 -17.57
#